data_AF-A0A3G8LYT4-F1
#
_entry.id   AF-A0A3G8LYT4-F1
#
_cell.length_a   1.000
_cell.length_b   1.000
_cell.length_c   1.000
_cell.angle_alpha   90.00
_cell.angle_beta   90.00
_cell.angle_gamma   90.00
#
_symmetry.space_group_name_H-M   'P 1'
#
loop_
_entity.id
_entity.type
_entity.pdbx_description
1 polymer ?
#
loop_
_entity_poly.entity_id
_entity_poly.type
_entity_poly.pdbx_seq_one_letter_code
_entity_poly.pdbx_strand_id
1 'polypeptide(L)'
;MKKLSSLIILSIFLSSSACSSEVDICLEKAQTQREMTLCQGVNLTKADAELNRVYNLIRKVYADDKEFLSKLKASQLAWIKLRDADLEMSFPLADKQLQYGSIYRMCAMGIETKQTLQRVEYLKKWLAGVKEGDVCSGSIKGTDDINDSLKKI
;
A
#
# COMPACT_ATOMS: atom_id res chain seq x y z
N MET A 1 -45.23 -30.56 -32.28
CA MET A 1 -44.02 -30.58 -33.15
C MET A 1 -43.61 -29.15 -33.47
N LYS A 2 -42.53 -28.66 -32.86
CA LYS A 2 -41.56 -27.69 -33.40
C LYS A 2 -40.43 -27.63 -32.38
N LYS A 3 -39.23 -27.94 -32.88
CA LYS A 3 -38.09 -28.47 -32.13
C LYS A 3 -37.43 -27.39 -31.27
N LEU A 4 -37.06 -27.81 -30.07
CA LEU A 4 -36.10 -27.19 -29.17
C LEU A 4 -34.79 -26.91 -29.93
N SER A 5 -34.38 -25.64 -30.02
CA SER A 5 -33.02 -25.30 -30.45
C SER A 5 -32.28 -24.74 -29.25
N SER A 6 -31.58 -25.63 -28.56
CA SER A 6 -30.73 -25.35 -27.42
C SER A 6 -29.43 -24.73 -27.93
N LEU A 7 -29.26 -23.43 -27.73
CA LEU A 7 -27.98 -22.74 -27.93
C LEU A 7 -27.30 -22.61 -26.57
N ILE A 8 -26.60 -23.66 -26.17
CA ILE A 8 -25.66 -23.62 -25.05
C ILE A 8 -24.40 -22.93 -25.56
N ILE A 9 -24.31 -21.61 -25.36
CA ILE A 9 -23.06 -20.88 -25.52
C ILE A 9 -22.25 -21.15 -24.24
N LEU A 10 -21.35 -22.14 -24.32
CA LEU A 10 -20.37 -22.43 -23.28
C LEU A 10 -19.28 -21.34 -23.32
N SER A 11 -19.59 -20.21 -22.68
CA SER A 11 -18.66 -19.11 -22.47
C SER A 11 -17.59 -19.55 -21.46
N ILE A 12 -16.43 -19.94 -21.97
CA ILE A 12 -15.23 -20.20 -21.17
C ILE A 12 -14.86 -18.88 -20.47
N PHE A 13 -15.04 -18.83 -19.15
CA PHE A 13 -14.45 -17.81 -18.29
C PHE A 13 -12.92 -17.96 -18.35
N LEU A 14 -12.26 -17.14 -19.16
CA LEU A 14 -10.80 -16.98 -19.11
C LEU A 14 -10.46 -16.02 -17.96
N SER A 15 -10.63 -16.49 -16.73
CA SER A 15 -10.22 -15.77 -15.53
C SER A 15 -8.78 -16.15 -15.19
N SER A 16 -7.81 -15.34 -15.59
CA SER A 16 -6.46 -15.35 -14.99
C SER A 16 -5.88 -13.95 -14.92
N SER A 17 -6.47 -13.09 -14.09
CA SER A 17 -5.72 -12.00 -13.47
C SER A 17 -4.85 -12.61 -12.37
N ALA A 18 -3.67 -13.10 -12.73
CA ALA A 18 -2.64 -13.39 -11.75
C ALA A 18 -1.43 -12.51 -12.06
N CYS A 19 -1.50 -11.24 -11.62
CA CYS A 19 -0.29 -10.64 -11.07
C CYS A 19 0.01 -11.44 -9.80
N SER A 20 0.59 -12.63 -9.92
CA SER A 20 1.22 -13.26 -8.76
C SER A 20 2.35 -12.33 -8.38
N SER A 21 2.27 -11.77 -7.17
CA SER A 21 3.37 -10.96 -6.69
C SER A 21 4.58 -11.87 -6.54
N GLU A 22 5.78 -11.34 -6.81
CA GLU A 22 7.04 -12.07 -6.62
C GLU A 22 7.15 -12.74 -5.22
N VAL A 23 6.40 -12.23 -4.24
CA VAL A 23 6.34 -12.76 -2.88
C VAL A 23 5.36 -13.94 -2.74
N ASP A 24 4.27 -14.00 -3.49
CA ASP A 24 3.40 -15.19 -3.49
C ASP A 24 4.17 -16.41 -3.99
N ILE A 25 4.98 -16.23 -5.05
CA ILE A 25 5.89 -17.26 -5.57
C ILE A 25 6.97 -17.62 -4.54
N CYS A 26 7.44 -16.66 -3.74
CA CYS A 26 8.41 -16.91 -2.66
C CYS A 26 7.80 -17.77 -1.56
N LEU A 27 6.58 -17.44 -1.11
CA LEU A 27 5.87 -18.16 -0.07
C LEU A 27 5.51 -19.58 -0.50
N GLU A 28 5.12 -19.79 -1.76
CA GLU A 28 4.87 -21.12 -2.32
C GLU A 28 6.12 -22.03 -2.29
N LYS A 29 7.32 -21.46 -2.38
CA LYS A 29 8.59 -22.20 -2.38
C LYS A 29 9.20 -22.37 -0.99
N ALA A 30 8.84 -21.53 -0.03
CA ALA A 30 9.38 -21.55 1.31
C ALA A 30 8.97 -22.85 2.04
N GLN A 31 9.96 -23.54 2.62
CA GLN A 31 9.76 -24.79 3.37
C GLN A 31 9.90 -24.58 4.88
N THR A 32 10.58 -23.51 5.30
CA THR A 32 10.81 -23.20 6.71
C THR A 32 10.15 -21.89 7.13
N GLN A 33 9.85 -21.77 8.43
CA GLN A 33 9.35 -20.51 9.01
C GLN A 33 10.31 -19.34 8.78
N ARG A 34 11.62 -19.62 8.73
CA ARG A 34 12.65 -18.63 8.43
C ARG A 34 12.51 -18.12 6.99
N GLU A 35 12.34 -19.01 6.02
CA GLU A 35 12.16 -18.65 4.61
C GLU A 35 10.86 -17.86 4.39
N MET A 36 9.74 -18.29 4.98
CA MET A 36 8.47 -17.54 4.88
C MET A 36 8.59 -16.14 5.49
N THR A 37 9.29 -16.02 6.63
CA THR A 37 9.60 -14.73 7.26
C THR A 37 10.45 -13.85 6.34
N LEU A 38 11.45 -14.41 5.65
CA LEU A 38 12.27 -13.67 4.68
C LEU A 38 11.44 -13.19 3.49
N CYS A 39 10.57 -14.05 2.94
CA CYS A 39 9.64 -13.67 1.86
C CYS A 39 8.77 -12.48 2.27
N GLN A 40 8.21 -12.51 3.49
CA GLN A 40 7.40 -11.41 4.00
C GLN A 40 8.20 -10.12 4.22
N GLY A 41 9.47 -10.23 4.61
CA GLY A 41 10.39 -9.09 4.74
C GLY A 41 10.65 -8.36 3.41
N VAL A 42 10.67 -9.09 2.29
CA VAL A 42 10.76 -8.48 0.94
C VAL A 42 9.54 -7.61 0.65
N ASN A 43 8.35 -8.09 1.01
CA ASN A 43 7.10 -7.33 0.83
C ASN A 43 7.10 -6.02 1.63
N LEU A 44 7.49 -6.09 2.90
CA LEU A 44 7.58 -4.90 3.74
C LEU A 44 8.60 -3.90 3.17
N THR A 45 9.77 -4.38 2.74
CA THR A 45 10.81 -3.55 2.13
C THR A 45 10.32 -2.85 0.87
N LYS A 46 9.60 -3.57 -0.01
CA LYS A 46 9.00 -3.00 -1.22
C LYS A 46 7.93 -1.96 -0.91
N ALA A 47 7.07 -2.24 0.07
CA ALA A 47 6.04 -1.30 0.52
C ALA A 47 6.67 -0.01 1.08
N ASP A 48 7.72 -0.13 1.89
CA ASP A 48 8.45 1.01 2.44
C ASP A 48 9.18 1.81 1.35
N ALA A 49 9.76 1.13 0.35
CA ALA A 49 10.35 1.79 -0.81
C ALA A 49 9.32 2.60 -1.60
N GLU A 50 8.13 2.04 -1.83
CA GLU A 50 7.03 2.73 -2.51
C GLU A 50 6.52 3.93 -1.69
N LEU A 51 6.36 3.77 -0.37
CA LEU A 51 5.99 4.87 0.53
C LEU A 51 6.98 6.02 0.44
N ASN A 52 8.29 5.72 0.49
CA ASN A 52 9.34 6.72 0.36
C ASN A 52 9.36 7.36 -1.02
N ARG A 53 9.14 6.59 -2.09
CA ARG A 53 9.04 7.11 -3.47
C ARG A 53 7.89 8.11 -3.59
N VAL A 54 6.69 7.74 -3.13
CA VAL A 54 5.49 8.61 -3.15
C VAL A 54 5.69 9.86 -2.29
N TYR A 55 6.17 9.70 -1.05
CA TYR A 55 6.44 10.83 -0.16
C TYR A 55 7.43 11.82 -0.77
N ASN A 56 8.53 11.33 -1.37
CA ASN A 56 9.52 12.19 -2.01
C ASN A 56 8.98 12.85 -3.29
N LEU A 57 8.14 12.16 -4.06
CA LEU A 57 7.50 12.76 -5.24
C LEU A 57 6.56 13.90 -4.85
N ILE A 58 5.76 13.73 -3.78
CA ILE A 58 4.94 14.82 -3.22
C ILE A 58 5.81 16.00 -2.83
N ARG A 59 6.94 15.75 -2.13
CA ARG A 59 7.88 16.82 -1.75
C ARG A 59 8.42 17.60 -2.94
N LYS A 60 8.64 16.95 -4.10
CA LYS A 60 9.08 17.61 -5.33
C LYS A 60 7.95 18.44 -5.97
N VAL A 61 6.75 17.86 -6.09
CA VAL A 61 5.57 18.53 -6.67
C VAL A 61 5.12 19.75 -5.84
N TYR A 62 5.35 19.69 -4.52
CA TYR A 62 4.98 20.74 -3.58
C TYR A 62 6.20 21.51 -3.03
N ALA A 63 7.32 21.54 -3.77
CA ALA A 63 8.57 22.12 -3.28
C ALA A 63 8.44 23.58 -2.77
N ASP A 64 7.54 24.36 -3.38
CA ASP A 64 7.33 25.78 -3.03
C ASP A 64 6.36 25.98 -1.84
N ASP A 65 5.60 24.95 -1.45
CA ASP A 65 4.61 25.03 -0.36
C ASP A 65 5.20 24.55 0.97
N LYS A 66 6.03 25.40 1.58
CA LYS A 66 6.76 25.09 2.81
C LYS A 66 5.84 24.73 3.97
N GLU A 67 4.67 25.37 4.06
CA GLU A 67 3.72 25.10 5.13
C GLU A 67 3.12 23.71 4.99
N PHE A 68 2.61 23.37 3.81
CA PHE A 68 2.12 22.03 3.52
C PHE A 68 3.20 20.97 3.78
N LEU A 69 4.43 21.17 3.29
CA LEU A 69 5.51 20.21 3.50
C LEU A 69 5.83 19.99 4.99
N SER A 70 5.75 21.04 5.82
CA SER A 70 5.89 20.91 7.26
C SER A 70 4.76 20.06 7.87
N LYS A 71 3.51 20.25 7.43
CA LYS A 71 2.36 19.47 7.92
C LYS A 71 2.37 18.03 7.39
N LEU A 72 2.82 17.80 6.16
CA LEU A 72 3.03 16.48 5.58
C LEU A 72 4.04 15.67 6.40
N LYS A 73 5.18 16.27 6.77
CA LYS A 73 6.18 15.64 7.65
C LYS A 73 5.57 15.28 9.01
N ALA A 74 4.85 16.21 9.63
CA ALA A 74 4.20 15.97 10.92
C ALA A 74 3.16 14.83 10.83
N SER A 75 2.33 14.82 9.79
CA SER A 75 1.37 13.74 9.52
C SER A 75 2.06 12.39 9.35
N GLN A 76 3.19 12.35 8.62
CA GLN A 76 3.93 11.10 8.40
C GLN A 76 4.56 10.56 9.70
N LEU A 77 5.13 11.43 10.53
CA LEU A 77 5.66 11.04 11.85
C LEU A 77 4.57 10.54 12.80
N ALA A 78 3.40 11.18 12.78
CA ALA A 78 2.25 10.73 13.55
C ALA A 78 1.74 9.36 13.06
N TRP A 79 1.69 9.14 11.75
CA TRP A 79 1.31 7.85 11.17
C TRP A 79 2.26 6.71 11.58
N ILE A 80 3.57 6.95 11.64
CA ILE A 80 4.52 5.92 12.11
C ILE A 80 4.17 5.49 13.55
N LYS A 81 3.90 6.46 14.44
CA LYS A 81 3.48 6.16 15.82
C LYS A 81 2.17 5.38 15.88
N LEU A 82 1.20 5.71 15.01
CA LEU A 82 -0.05 4.97 14.91
C LEU A 82 0.18 3.53 14.45
N ARG A 83 0.98 3.33 13.38
CA ARG A 83 1.31 2.01 12.87
C ARG A 83 1.94 1.13 13.95
N ASP A 84 2.90 1.68 14.68
CA ASP A 84 3.60 0.96 15.74
C ASP A 84 2.64 0.66 16.92
N ALA A 85 1.76 1.61 17.29
CA ALA A 85 0.75 1.41 18.33
C ALA A 85 -0.31 0.36 17.94
N ASP A 86 -0.74 0.35 16.67
CA ASP A 86 -1.67 -0.66 16.14
C ASP A 86 -1.04 -2.06 16.16
N LEU A 87 0.27 -2.16 15.93
CA LEU A 87 0.99 -3.44 16.02
C LEU A 87 1.07 -3.93 17.47
N GLU A 88 1.36 -3.05 18.43
CA GLU A 88 1.29 -3.37 19.86
C GLU A 88 -0.13 -3.75 20.28
N MET A 89 -1.16 -3.07 19.78
CA MET A 89 -2.56 -3.45 20.02
C MET A 89 -2.88 -4.83 19.44
N SER A 90 -2.33 -5.17 18.27
CA SER A 90 -2.51 -6.48 17.63
C SER A 90 -1.79 -7.61 18.37
N PHE A 91 -0.70 -7.30 19.06
CA PHE A 91 0.14 -8.23 19.82
C PHE A 91 0.43 -7.69 21.22
N PRO A 92 -0.56 -7.62 22.12
CA PRO A 92 -0.47 -6.86 23.37
C PRO A 92 0.42 -7.48 24.46
N LEU A 93 0.84 -8.74 24.31
CA LEU A 93 1.65 -9.41 25.31
C LEU A 93 3.13 -9.02 25.19
N ALA A 94 3.80 -8.78 26.32
CA ALA A 94 5.13 -8.19 26.37
C ALA A 94 6.21 -9.03 25.65
N ASP A 95 6.34 -10.32 26.01
CA ASP A 95 7.27 -11.23 25.33
C ASP A 95 6.61 -11.83 24.09
N LYS A 96 6.58 -11.06 23.01
CA LYS A 96 5.87 -11.44 21.79
C LYS A 96 6.37 -12.76 21.21
N GLN A 97 7.67 -13.04 21.31
CA GLN A 97 8.25 -14.26 20.77
C GLN A 97 7.86 -15.49 21.62
N LEU A 98 7.87 -15.37 22.95
CA LEU A 98 7.41 -16.43 23.84
C LEU A 98 5.91 -16.70 23.70
N GLN A 99 5.12 -15.64 23.55
CA GLN A 99 3.65 -15.72 23.62
C GLN A 99 3.02 -16.10 22.27
N TYR A 100 3.56 -15.61 21.16
CA TYR A 100 3.03 -15.84 19.82
C TYR A 100 3.91 -16.78 18.97
N GLY A 101 5.08 -17.18 19.48
CA GLY A 101 5.98 -18.11 18.82
C GLY A 101 6.73 -17.53 17.61
N SER A 102 7.37 -18.42 16.86
CA SER A 102 8.23 -18.05 15.71
C SER A 102 7.48 -17.36 14.57
N ILE A 103 6.16 -17.55 14.47
CA ILE A 103 5.32 -16.95 13.43
C ILE A 103 5.11 -15.44 13.64
N TYR A 104 5.30 -14.93 14.87
CA TYR A 104 5.07 -13.54 15.23
C TYR A 104 5.71 -12.56 14.25
N ARG A 105 7.00 -12.76 13.95
CA ARG A 105 7.76 -11.86 13.08
C ARG A 105 7.15 -11.77 11.68
N MET A 106 6.74 -12.91 11.13
CA MET A 106 6.08 -12.97 9.83
C MET A 106 4.74 -12.22 9.83
N CYS A 107 3.89 -12.47 10.82
CA CYS A 107 2.60 -11.79 10.95
C CYS A 107 2.74 -10.29 11.16
N ALA A 108 3.67 -9.86 12.03
CA ALA A 108 3.97 -8.45 12.27
C ALA A 108 4.35 -7.72 10.98
N MET A 109 5.29 -8.29 10.20
CA MET A 109 5.68 -7.72 8.91
C MET A 109 4.52 -7.68 7.91
N GLY A 110 3.62 -8.66 7.95
CA GLY A 110 2.39 -8.66 7.14
C GLY A 110 1.46 -7.49 7.48
N ILE A 111 1.24 -7.23 8.77
CA ILE A 111 0.43 -6.10 9.25
C ILE A 111 1.08 -4.78 8.85
N GLU A 112 2.39 -4.61 9.11
CA GLU A 112 3.14 -3.42 8.74
C GLU A 112 3.08 -3.16 7.23
N THR A 113 3.23 -4.21 6.40
CA THR A 113 3.13 -4.09 4.93
C THR A 113 1.77 -3.53 4.53
N LYS A 114 0.68 -4.08 5.08
CA LYS A 114 -0.68 -3.65 4.77
C LYS A 114 -0.90 -2.18 5.16
N GLN A 115 -0.47 -1.79 6.36
CA GLN A 115 -0.59 -0.41 6.84
C GLN A 115 0.25 0.56 5.98
N THR A 116 1.46 0.16 5.59
CA THR A 116 2.31 0.94 4.69
C THR A 116 1.65 1.14 3.32
N LEU A 117 1.07 0.10 2.72
CA LEU A 117 0.36 0.22 1.44
C LEU A 117 -0.91 1.09 1.56
N GLN A 118 -1.64 1.00 2.67
CA GLN A 118 -2.77 1.90 2.93
C GLN A 118 -2.32 3.37 3.01
N ARG A 119 -1.14 3.62 3.61
CA ARG A 119 -0.58 4.97 3.66
C ARG A 119 -0.13 5.46 2.30
N VAL A 120 0.44 4.59 1.47
CA VAL A 120 0.76 4.89 0.06
C VAL A 120 -0.50 5.37 -0.68
N GLU A 121 -1.59 4.60 -0.61
CA GLU A 121 -2.86 4.97 -1.28
C GLU A 121 -3.45 6.27 -0.73
N TYR A 122 -3.35 6.50 0.59
CA TYR A 122 -3.75 7.77 1.19
C TYR A 122 -2.95 8.96 0.63
N LEU A 123 -1.62 8.83 0.51
CA LEU A 123 -0.74 9.89 0.04
C LEU A 123 -0.89 10.16 -1.47
N LYS A 124 -1.20 9.13 -2.28
CA LYS A 124 -1.41 9.26 -3.72
C LYS A 124 -2.50 10.28 -4.10
N LYS A 125 -3.41 10.64 -3.19
CA LYS A 125 -4.38 11.72 -3.40
C LYS A 125 -3.71 13.06 -3.76
N TRP A 126 -2.57 13.37 -3.16
CA TRP A 126 -1.78 14.57 -3.49
C TRP A 126 -1.03 14.48 -4.82
N LEU A 127 -1.01 13.31 -5.46
CA LEU A 127 -0.43 13.09 -6.79
C LEU A 127 -1.51 12.85 -7.86
N ALA A 128 -2.76 12.61 -7.47
CA ALA A 128 -3.89 12.56 -8.39
C ALA A 128 -4.45 13.96 -8.67
N GLY A 129 -4.34 14.86 -7.69
CA GLY A 129 -4.99 16.16 -7.73
C GLY A 129 -6.51 16.06 -7.61
N VAL A 130 -7.16 17.22 -7.66
CA VAL A 130 -8.63 17.34 -7.62
C VAL A 130 -9.14 18.09 -8.85
N LYS A 131 -10.41 17.82 -9.22
CA LYS A 131 -11.08 18.60 -10.26
C LYS A 131 -11.40 19.99 -9.74
N GLU A 132 -11.41 20.96 -10.65
CA GLU A 132 -11.83 22.32 -10.33
C GLU A 132 -13.25 22.33 -9.74
N GLY A 133 -13.46 23.14 -8.70
CA GLY A 133 -14.75 23.27 -8.00
C GLY A 133 -14.89 22.45 -6.70
N ASP A 134 -13.96 21.53 -6.39
CA ASP A 134 -13.95 20.85 -5.09
C ASP A 134 -13.27 21.69 -4.00
N VAL A 135 -14.06 22.56 -3.36
CA VAL A 135 -13.59 23.47 -2.29
C VAL A 135 -13.20 22.77 -0.99
N CYS A 136 -13.54 21.49 -0.82
CA CYS A 136 -13.23 20.70 0.37
C CYS A 136 -11.92 19.90 0.22
N SER A 137 -11.17 20.13 -0.86
CA SER A 137 -9.94 19.41 -1.20
C SER A 137 -8.71 19.80 -0.37
N GLY A 138 -8.81 20.86 0.43
CA GLY A 138 -7.74 21.33 1.30
C GLY A 138 -6.46 21.64 0.51
N SER A 139 -5.34 21.02 0.89
CA SER A 139 -4.01 21.23 0.28
C SER A 139 -3.78 20.50 -1.06
N ILE A 140 -4.76 19.75 -1.59
CA ILE A 140 -4.57 19.02 -2.85
C ILE A 140 -4.68 20.02 -4.02
N LYS A 141 -3.66 20.04 -4.90
CA LYS A 141 -3.64 20.92 -6.08
C LYS A 141 -4.62 20.42 -7.16
N GLY A 142 -4.95 21.29 -8.11
CA GLY A 142 -5.72 20.89 -9.28
C GLY A 142 -5.02 19.78 -10.06
N THR A 143 -5.78 18.87 -10.69
CA THR A 143 -5.21 17.78 -11.49
C THR A 143 -4.28 18.31 -12.60
N ASP A 144 -4.60 19.45 -13.21
CA ASP A 144 -3.75 20.06 -14.23
C ASP A 144 -2.42 20.59 -13.65
N ASP A 145 -2.46 21.26 -12.50
CA ASP A 145 -1.26 21.72 -11.80
C ASP A 145 -0.33 20.57 -11.42
N ILE A 146 -0.91 19.45 -10.99
CA ILE A 146 -0.18 18.22 -10.67
C ILE A 146 0.48 17.67 -11.92
N ASN A 147 -0.26 17.51 -13.01
CA ASN A 147 0.27 16.99 -14.27
C ASN A 147 1.42 17.87 -14.81
N ASP A 148 1.28 19.19 -14.71
CA ASP A 148 2.32 20.12 -15.15
C ASP A 148 3.53 20.14 -14.23
N SER A 149 3.36 19.90 -12.93
CA SER A 149 4.48 19.73 -12.00
C SER A 149 5.23 18.42 -12.26
N LEU A 150 4.51 17.33 -12.54
CA LEU A 150 5.11 16.02 -12.81
C LEU A 150 5.93 16.00 -14.11
N LYS A 151 5.54 16.77 -15.14
CA LYS A 151 6.32 16.90 -16.38
C LYS A 151 7.69 17.58 -16.20
N LYS A 152 7.88 18.31 -15.09
CA LYS A 152 9.10 19.11 -14.81
C LYS A 152 10.10 18.37 -13.92
N ILE A 153 9.74 17.20 -13.40
CA ILE A 153 10.53 16.38 -12.48
C ILE A 153 11.22 15.25 -13.24
#